data_AF-A0A3C0T5Y0-F1
#
_entry.id   AF-A0A3C0T5Y0-F1
#
_cell.length_a   1.000
_cell.length_b   1.000
_cell.length_c   1.000
_cell.angle_alpha   90.00
_cell.angle_beta   90.00
_cell.angle_gamma   90.00
#
_symmetry.space_group_name_H-M   'P 1'
#
loop_
_entity.id
_entity.type
_entity.pdbx_description
1 polymer ?
#
loop_
_entity_poly.entity_id
_entity_poly.type
_entity_poly.pdbx_seq_one_letter_code
_entity_poly.pdbx_strand_id
1 'polypeptide(L)'
;MQEPKIEFPCDYPIKVIGTSSPDFLATVLAVVQKYDPTMALDKTKERVSREGKYTSVTLLFWATGESQLKVMFTELKQCGDVHMVL
;
A
#
# COMPACT_ATOMS: atom_id res chain seq x y z
N MET A 1 -1.82 25.30 20.21
CA MET A 1 -1.09 24.24 19.49
C MET A 1 -1.91 23.95 18.25
N GLN A 2 -1.45 24.37 17.07
CA GLN A 2 -2.09 23.97 15.82
C GLN A 2 -1.32 22.75 15.33
N GLU A 3 -1.92 21.58 15.55
CA GLU A 3 -1.55 20.37 14.84
C GLU A 3 -1.67 20.71 13.35
N PRO A 4 -0.63 20.49 12.52
CA PRO A 4 -0.73 20.76 11.09
C PRO A 4 -1.93 19.96 10.58
N LYS A 5 -2.99 20.67 10.16
CA LYS A 5 -4.14 20.06 9.51
C LYS A 5 -3.63 19.48 8.21
N ILE A 6 -3.27 18.20 8.23
CA ILE A 6 -3.18 17.43 7.00
C ILE A 6 -4.59 17.53 6.42
N GLU A 7 -4.75 18.35 5.38
CA GLU A 7 -6.03 18.48 4.67
C GLU A 7 -6.22 17.21 3.86
N PHE A 8 -6.90 16.26 4.49
CA PHE A 8 -7.45 15.14 3.79
C PHE A 8 -8.67 15.60 2.97
N PRO A 9 -8.89 15.06 1.77
CA PRO A 9 -8.16 13.93 1.20
C PRO A 9 -6.89 14.31 0.42
N CYS A 10 -5.87 13.45 0.46
CA CYS A 10 -4.63 13.62 -0.31
C CYS A 10 -4.13 12.28 -0.86
N ASP A 11 -3.53 12.32 -2.06
CA ASP A 11 -2.88 11.17 -2.68
C ASP A 11 -1.54 10.87 -1.98
N TYR A 12 -1.49 9.78 -1.22
CA TYR A 12 -0.29 9.34 -0.52
C TYR A 12 0.34 8.14 -1.25
N PRO A 13 1.54 8.29 -1.84
CA PRO A 13 2.22 7.17 -2.48
C PRO A 13 2.75 6.20 -1.42
N ILE A 14 2.20 4.99 -1.40
CA ILE A 14 2.61 3.91 -0.50
C ILE A 14 3.46 2.92 -1.29
N LYS A 15 4.60 2.57 -0.71
CA LYS A 15 5.50 1.56 -1.26
C LYS A 15 5.54 0.36 -0.34
N VAL A 16 4.98 -0.74 -0.81
CA VAL A 16 4.97 -2.02 -0.12
C VAL A 16 6.09 -2.88 -0.69
N ILE A 17 6.98 -3.35 0.16
CA ILE A 17 8.04 -4.29 -0.18
C ILE A 17 7.72 -5.60 0.51
N GLY A 18 7.62 -6.67 -0.26
CA GLY A 18 7.33 -8.00 0.24
C GLY A 18 8.06 -9.09 -0.51
N THR A 19 7.84 -10.32 -0.09
CA THR A 19 8.29 -11.51 -0.81
C THR A 19 7.62 -11.55 -2.18
N SER A 20 8.39 -11.87 -3.23
CA SER A 20 7.80 -12.02 -4.55
C SER A 20 6.89 -13.25 -4.57
N SER A 21 5.59 -13.00 -4.61
CA SER A 21 4.58 -14.04 -4.79
C SER A 21 3.57 -13.53 -5.82
N PRO A 22 3.09 -14.38 -6.75
CA PRO A 22 2.08 -13.98 -7.73
C PRO A 22 0.78 -13.47 -7.06
N ASP A 23 0.46 -13.97 -5.87
CA ASP A 23 -0.69 -13.54 -5.07
C ASP A 23 -0.44 -12.30 -4.21
N PHE A 24 0.82 -11.86 -4.08
CA PHE A 24 1.19 -10.72 -3.24
C PHE A 24 0.51 -9.44 -3.70
N LEU A 25 0.68 -9.12 -5.00
CA LEU A 25 0.08 -7.93 -5.61
C LEU A 25 -1.44 -7.97 -5.49
N ALA A 26 -2.06 -9.12 -5.80
CA ALA A 26 -3.50 -9.30 -5.72
C ALA A 26 -4.02 -9.11 -4.29
N THR A 27 -3.29 -9.63 -3.28
CA THR A 27 -3.63 -9.48 -1.86
C THR A 27 -3.52 -8.03 -1.42
N VAL A 28 -2.41 -7.36 -1.71
CA VAL A 28 -2.20 -5.94 -1.41
C VAL A 28 -3.29 -5.10 -2.07
N LEU A 29 -3.59 -5.35 -3.34
CA LEU A 29 -4.63 -4.61 -4.06
C LEU A 29 -6.02 -4.87 -3.50
N ALA A 30 -6.35 -6.10 -3.10
CA ALA A 30 -7.62 -6.43 -2.49
C ALA A 30 -7.80 -5.73 -1.13
N VAL A 31 -6.74 -5.66 -0.31
CA VAL A 31 -6.76 -4.91 0.95
C VAL A 31 -6.95 -3.42 0.67
N VAL A 32 -6.15 -2.84 -0.22
CA VAL A 32 -6.21 -1.40 -0.52
C VAL A 32 -7.55 -1.03 -1.16
N GLN A 33 -8.10 -1.87 -2.05
CA GLN A 33 -9.41 -1.65 -2.69
C GLN A 33 -10.57 -1.57 -1.68
N LYS A 34 -10.46 -2.21 -0.51
CA LYS A 34 -11.48 -2.07 0.56
C LYS A 34 -11.56 -0.64 1.08
N TYR A 35 -10.44 0.08 1.04
CA TYR A 35 -10.31 1.45 1.54
C TYR A 35 -10.40 2.49 0.42
N ASP A 36 -9.90 2.14 -0.77
CA ASP A 36 -9.89 2.98 -1.96
C ASP A 36 -10.39 2.17 -3.16
N PRO A 37 -11.69 2.24 -3.50
CA PRO A 37 -12.24 1.50 -4.63
C PRO A 37 -11.75 2.03 -5.99
N THR A 38 -11.06 3.18 -6.03
CA THR A 38 -10.43 3.71 -7.25
C THR A 38 -9.07 3.10 -7.52
N MET A 39 -8.57 2.32 -6.56
CA MET A 39 -7.33 1.58 -6.63
C MET A 39 -7.44 0.45 -7.66
N ALA A 40 -6.58 0.47 -8.67
CA ALA A 40 -6.54 -0.53 -9.72
C ALA A 40 -5.11 -1.03 -9.95
N LEU A 41 -4.99 -2.26 -10.44
CA LEU A 41 -3.69 -2.86 -10.83
C LEU A 41 -2.95 -1.97 -11.83
N ASP A 42 -3.68 -1.34 -12.74
CA ASP A 42 -3.13 -0.44 -13.77
C ASP A 42 -2.43 0.81 -13.16
N LYS A 43 -2.88 1.23 -11.96
CA LYS A 43 -2.28 2.34 -11.20
C LYS A 43 -1.19 1.87 -10.22
N THR A 44 -0.93 0.57 -10.13
CA THR A 44 0.18 0.04 -9.34
C THR A 44 1.41 -0.18 -10.18
N LYS A 45 2.57 0.13 -9.61
CA LYS A 45 3.86 -0.22 -10.19
C LYS A 45 4.49 -1.31 -9.36
N GLU A 46 4.43 -2.53 -9.87
CA GLU A 46 5.21 -3.63 -9.35
C GLU A 46 6.63 -3.62 -9.92
N ARG A 47 7.60 -3.91 -9.08
CA ARG A 47 9.01 -4.02 -9.41
C ARG A 47 9.56 -5.24 -8.69
N VAL A 48 9.76 -6.31 -9.44
CA VAL A 48 10.44 -7.50 -8.95
C VAL A 48 11.94 -7.21 -8.87
N SER A 49 12.57 -7.64 -7.78
CA SER A 49 14.03 -7.54 -7.62
C SER A 49 14.74 -8.47 -8.61
N ARG A 50 15.99 -8.15 -8.98
CA ARG A 50 16.80 -8.96 -9.91
C ARG A 50 16.93 -10.43 -9.52
N GLU A 51 16.89 -10.72 -8.22
CA GLU A 51 17.02 -12.09 -7.70
C GLU A 51 15.66 -12.79 -7.52
N GLY A 52 14.54 -12.11 -7.78
CA GLY A 52 13.19 -12.70 -7.64
C GLY A 52 12.74 -12.96 -6.19
N LYS A 53 13.56 -12.67 -5.18
CA LYS A 53 13.18 -12.86 -3.77
C LYS A 53 12.16 -11.84 -3.27
N TYR A 54 12.27 -10.59 -3.70
CA TYR A 54 11.46 -9.48 -3.19
C TYR A 54 10.79 -8.72 -4.32
N THR A 55 9.58 -8.23 -4.07
CA THR A 55 8.82 -7.35 -4.98
C THR A 55 8.47 -6.07 -4.25
N SER A 56 8.73 -4.93 -4.91
CA SER A 56 8.32 -3.62 -4.45
C SER A 56 7.12 -3.17 -5.27
N VAL A 57 6.00 -2.93 -4.61
CA VAL A 57 4.77 -2.43 -5.21
C VAL A 57 4.60 -0.98 -4.77
N THR A 58 4.52 -0.07 -5.71
CA THR A 58 4.20 1.34 -5.45
C THR A 58 2.76 1.59 -5.87
N LEU A 59 1.96 2.11 -4.95
CA LEU A 59 0.57 2.47 -5.16
C LEU A 59 0.30 3.90 -4.69
N LEU A 60 -0.65 4.58 -5.32
CA LEU A 60 -1.19 5.84 -4.82
C LEU A 60 -2.43 5.52 -4.00
N PHE A 61 -2.39 5.86 -2.72
CA PHE A 61 -3.50 5.63 -1.80
C PHE A 61 -4.19 6.94 -1.47
N TRP A 62 -5.50 6.98 -1.66
CA TRP A 62 -6.31 8.12 -1.25
C TRP A 62 -6.48 8.16 0.27
N ALA A 63 -5.58 8.87 0.94
CA ALA A 63 -5.67 9.06 2.38
C ALA A 63 -6.83 10.03 2.67
N THR A 64 -7.90 9.55 3.31
CA THR A 64 -8.97 10.41 3.85
C THR A 64 -8.78 10.73 5.34
N GLY A 65 -7.79 10.11 5.97
CA GLY A 65 -7.41 10.33 7.37
C GLY A 65 -6.27 9.43 7.82
N GLU A 66 -5.61 9.83 8.92
CA GLU A 66 -4.54 9.05 9.55
C GLU A 66 -5.02 7.66 10.02
N SER A 67 -6.27 7.58 10.49
CA SER A 67 -6.87 6.31 10.93
C SER A 67 -6.96 5.30 9.79
N GLN A 68 -7.37 5.72 8.59
CA GLN A 68 -7.49 4.85 7.43
C GLN A 68 -6.12 4.34 6.97
N LEU A 69 -5.13 5.25 6.90
CA LEU A 69 -3.73 4.90 6.64
C LEU A 69 -3.23 3.87 7.65
N LYS A 70 -3.37 4.14 8.95
CA LYS A 70 -2.85 3.28 10.01
C LYS A 70 -3.47 1.88 10.00
N VAL A 71 -4.78 1.78 9.77
CA VAL A 71 -5.48 0.49 9.67
C VAL A 71 -4.98 -0.28 8.46
N MET A 72 -4.89 0.36 7.28
CA MET A 72 -4.41 -0.29 6.08
C MET A 72 -2.93 -0.69 6.17
N PHE A 73 -2.06 0.16 6.72
CA PHE A 73 -0.66 -0.17 6.97
C PHE A 73 -0.54 -1.38 7.90
N THR A 74 -1.40 -1.48 8.91
CA THR A 74 -1.42 -2.62 9.83
C THR A 74 -1.89 -3.89 9.12
N GLU A 75 -2.98 -3.85 8.36
CA GLU A 75 -3.48 -4.97 7.56
C GLU A 75 -2.44 -5.47 6.54
N LEU A 76 -1.79 -4.55 5.83
CA LEU A 76 -0.71 -4.89 4.90
C LEU A 76 0.44 -5.55 5.66
N LYS A 77 0.87 -4.99 6.79
CA LYS A 77 1.94 -5.56 7.61
C LYS A 77 1.57 -6.90 8.26
N GLN A 78 0.28 -7.21 8.40
CA GLN A 78 -0.20 -8.51 8.85
C GLN A 78 -0.21 -9.57 7.74
N CYS A 79 -0.12 -9.18 6.47
CA CYS A 79 0.16 -10.12 5.40
C CYS A 79 1.57 -10.65 5.59
N GLY A 80 1.73 -11.97 5.78
CA GLY A 80 3.03 -12.59 6.05
C GLY A 80 4.08 -12.34 4.97
N ASP A 81 3.64 -12.00 3.75
CA ASP A 81 4.50 -11.66 2.64
C ASP A 81 5.01 -10.21 2.66
N VAL A 82 4.42 -9.30 3.44
CA VAL A 82 4.87 -7.90 3.52
C VAL A 82 6.00 -7.76 4.53
N HIS A 83 7.16 -7.31 4.05
CA HIS A 83 8.32 -7.03 4.89
C HIS A 83 8.35 -5.56 5.35
N MET A 84 7.95 -4.63 4.49
CA MET A 84 8.10 -3.21 4.74
C MET A 84 7.04 -2.39 3.98
N VAL A 85 6.51 -1.36 4.63
CA VAL A 85 5.61 -0.38 4.01
C VAL A 85 6.17 1.01 4.29
N LEU A 86 6.30 1.81 3.22
CA LEU A 86 6.86 3.17 3.20
C LEU A 86 5.82 4.15 2.69
#